data_AF-B7Q7F9-F1
#
_entry.id   AF-B7Q7F9-F1
#
_cell.length_a   1.000
_cell.length_b   1.000
_cell.length_c   1.000
_cell.angle_alpha   90.00
_cell.angle_beta   90.00
_cell.angle_gamma   90.00
#
_symmetry.space_group_name_H-M   'P 1'
#
loop_
_entity.id
_entity.type
_entity.pdbx_description
1 polymer ?
#
loop_
_entity_poly.entity_id
_entity_poly.type
_entity_poly.pdbx_seq_one_letter_code
_entity_poly.pdbx_strand_id
1 'polypeptide(L)'
;MMTFSGVVFFIQVVLSTSHVGSTLLLLRAIEPKDKTIALTITSFIMNIFAFIPYPLIFGAIIDACCIVWEDHCGHRGACWVYNLKKLRYLIHGVSALLLVISCIFHGAVVYYSNRIEHFYDEGCTAEESLRGRPNVSGLALKEVRRPKKHRNRA
;
A
#
# COMPACT_ATOMS: atom_id res chain seq x y z
N MET A 1 18.59 12.93 -18.29
CA MET A 1 17.76 11.71 -18.41
C MET A 1 18.41 10.55 -17.65
N MET A 2 19.66 10.19 -17.95
CA MET A 2 20.40 9.12 -17.26
C MET A 2 20.58 9.38 -15.76
N THR A 3 20.90 10.62 -15.37
CA THR A 3 21.04 11.04 -13.96
C THR A 3 19.75 10.89 -13.16
N PHE A 4 18.63 11.37 -13.71
CA PHE A 4 17.30 11.21 -13.09
C PHE A 4 16.92 9.74 -12.91
N SER A 5 17.12 8.91 -13.93
CA SER A 5 16.84 7.47 -13.85
C SER A 5 17.68 6.79 -12.77
N GLY A 6 18.98 7.12 -12.70
CA GLY A 6 19.87 6.61 -11.66
C GLY A 6 19.39 6.96 -10.25
N VAL A 7 19.08 8.24 -10.00
CA VAL A 7 18.59 8.70 -8.68
C VAL A 7 17.28 8.00 -8.30
N VAL A 8 16.31 7.93 -9.21
CA VAL A 8 15.04 7.24 -8.96
C VAL A 8 15.28 5.76 -8.68
N PHE A 9 16.18 5.11 -9.41
CA PHE A 9 16.51 3.71 -9.18
C PHE A 9 17.03 3.46 -7.76
N PHE A 10 18.00 4.24 -7.30
CA PHE A 10 18.52 4.11 -5.93
C PHE A 10 17.43 4.31 -4.87
N ILE A 11 16.57 5.32 -5.05
CA ILE A 11 15.48 5.58 -4.11
C ILE A 11 14.48 4.41 -4.11
N GLN A 12 14.12 3.87 -5.27
CA GLN A 12 13.17 2.77 -5.38
C GLN A 12 13.69 1.47 -4.76
N VAL A 13 15.00 1.21 -4.82
CA VAL A 13 15.61 0.08 -4.11
C VAL A 13 15.39 0.21 -2.60
N VAL A 14 15.68 1.38 -2.02
CA VAL A 14 15.51 1.63 -0.58
C VAL A 14 14.03 1.51 -0.15
N LEU A 15 13.11 2.07 -0.93
CA LEU A 15 11.67 2.01 -0.66
C LEU A 15 11.16 0.56 -0.74
N SER A 16 11.64 -0.21 -1.71
CA SER A 16 11.24 -1.61 -1.92
C SER A 16 11.65 -2.49 -0.73
N THR A 17 12.88 -2.34 -0.23
CA THR A 17 13.34 -3.07 0.97
C THR A 17 12.48 -2.75 2.20
N SER A 18 12.14 -1.47 2.38
CA SER A 18 11.29 -1.01 3.50
C SER A 18 9.87 -1.59 3.42
N HIS A 19 9.30 -1.64 2.22
CA HIS A 19 7.97 -2.21 1.98
C HIS A 19 7.92 -3.72 2.28
N VAL A 20 8.96 -4.47 1.89
CA VAL A 20 9.07 -5.90 2.21
C VAL A 20 9.11 -6.12 3.72
N GLY A 21 9.93 -5.36 4.45
CA GLY A 21 9.99 -5.44 5.91
C GLY A 21 8.63 -5.17 6.58
N SER A 22 7.94 -4.12 6.13
CA SER A 22 6.62 -3.75 6.64
C SER A 22 5.58 -4.85 6.40
N THR A 23 5.62 -5.48 5.23
CA THR A 23 4.71 -6.59 4.88
C THR A 23 4.99 -7.84 5.72
N LEU A 24 6.27 -8.14 6.01
CA LEU A 24 6.64 -9.26 6.87
C LEU A 24 6.15 -9.08 8.31
N LEU A 25 6.20 -7.85 8.84
CA LEU A 25 5.65 -7.54 10.16
C LEU A 25 4.14 -7.74 10.20
N LEU A 26 3.42 -7.27 9.18
CA LEU A 26 1.98 -7.47 9.04
C LEU A 26 1.61 -8.96 9.04
N LEU A 27 2.36 -9.79 8.32
CA LEU A 27 2.13 -11.23 8.25
C LEU A 27 2.37 -11.97 9.57
N ARG A 28 3.26 -11.45 10.43
CA ARG A 28 3.52 -12.03 11.76
C ARG A 28 2.45 -11.64 12.79
N ALA A 29 1.77 -10.52 12.58
CA ALA A 29 0.74 -10.00 13.49
C ALA A 29 -0.66 -10.63 13.28
N ILE A 30 -0.87 -11.40 12.21
CA ILE A 30 -2.20 -11.87 11.79
C ILE A 30 -2.29 -13.41 11.80
N GLU A 31 -3.42 -13.94 12.27
CA GLU A 31 -3.74 -15.37 12.30
C GLU A 31 -3.70 -15.99 10.88
N PRO A 32 -3.12 -17.20 10.68
CA PRO A 32 -3.03 -17.89 9.38
C PRO A 32 -4.32 -17.95 8.55
N LYS A 33 -5.49 -18.00 9.19
CA LYS A 33 -6.78 -18.07 8.50
C LYS A 33 -7.14 -16.76 7.77
N ASP A 34 -6.67 -15.62 8.26
CA ASP A 34 -7.11 -14.30 7.80
C ASP A 34 -6.03 -13.54 7.00
N LYS A 35 -4.83 -14.13 6.86
CA LYS A 35 -3.69 -13.51 6.14
C LYS A 35 -4.04 -13.08 4.72
N THR A 36 -4.69 -13.97 3.96
CA THR A 36 -5.06 -13.68 2.57
C THR A 36 -6.05 -12.52 2.47
N ILE A 37 -7.00 -12.46 3.41
CA ILE A 37 -8.02 -11.40 3.44
C ILE A 37 -7.34 -10.04 3.72
N ALA A 38 -6.43 -9.98 4.71
CA ALA A 38 -5.73 -8.76 5.08
C ALA A 38 -4.82 -8.20 3.97
N LEU A 39 -4.00 -9.07 3.34
CA LEU A 39 -3.14 -8.66 2.22
C LEU A 39 -3.95 -8.14 1.02
N THR A 40 -5.07 -8.80 0.77
CA THR A 40 -5.94 -8.49 -0.36
C THR A 40 -6.65 -7.15 -0.12
N ILE A 41 -7.17 -6.90 1.08
CA ILE A 41 -7.76 -5.60 1.44
C ILE A 41 -6.73 -4.47 1.31
N THR A 42 -5.52 -4.68 1.83
CA THR A 42 -4.43 -3.69 1.72
C THR A 42 -4.12 -3.39 0.26
N SER A 43 -4.01 -4.42 -0.57
CA SER A 43 -3.75 -4.28 -2.01
C SER A 43 -4.93 -3.61 -2.75
N PHE A 44 -6.18 -3.91 -2.38
CA PHE A 44 -7.35 -3.27 -2.97
C PHE A 44 -7.39 -1.77 -2.68
N ILE A 45 -7.13 -1.38 -1.44
CA ILE A 45 -7.05 0.03 -1.04
C ILE A 45 -5.95 0.71 -1.86
N MET A 46 -4.75 0.13 -1.92
CA MET A 46 -3.64 0.70 -2.70
C MET A 46 -3.97 0.83 -4.20
N ASN A 47 -4.68 -0.15 -4.79
CA ASN A 47 -5.10 -0.05 -6.18
C ASN A 47 -6.10 1.09 -6.41
N ILE A 48 -7.10 1.25 -5.54
CA ILE A 48 -8.09 2.33 -5.70
C ILE A 48 -7.41 3.71 -5.59
N PHE A 49 -6.51 3.87 -4.61
CA PHE A 49 -5.88 5.16 -4.35
C PHE A 49 -4.63 5.47 -5.18
N ALA A 50 -3.95 4.47 -5.76
CA ALA A 50 -2.75 4.70 -6.55
C ALA A 50 -2.98 4.41 -8.04
N PHE A 51 -3.62 3.29 -8.39
CA PHE A 51 -3.79 2.87 -9.78
C PHE A 51 -4.87 3.66 -10.53
N ILE A 52 -5.87 4.23 -9.86
CA ILE A 52 -6.88 5.08 -10.52
C ILE A 52 -6.34 6.50 -10.78
N PRO A 53 -5.74 7.21 -9.80
CA PRO A 53 -5.27 8.57 -10.06
C PRO A 53 -4.01 8.62 -10.92
N TYR A 54 -3.17 7.57 -10.93
CA TYR A 54 -1.97 7.53 -11.77
C TYR A 54 -2.30 7.76 -13.26
N PRO A 55 -3.05 6.90 -13.97
CA PRO A 55 -3.37 7.09 -15.38
C PRO A 55 -4.20 8.35 -15.62
N LEU A 56 -5.04 8.78 -14.66
CA LEU A 56 -5.80 10.02 -14.77
C LEU A 56 -4.88 11.25 -14.84
N ILE A 57 -3.91 11.34 -13.93
CA ILE A 57 -2.93 12.45 -13.89
C ILE A 57 -2.05 12.41 -15.14
N PHE A 58 -1.51 11.24 -15.49
CA PHE A 58 -0.65 11.10 -16.66
C PHE A 58 -1.42 11.36 -17.97
N GLY A 59 -2.69 10.97 -18.06
CA GLY A 59 -3.58 11.30 -19.18
C GLY A 59 -3.76 12.81 -19.33
N ALA A 60 -4.10 13.49 -18.23
CA ALA A 60 -4.26 14.96 -18.23
C ALA A 60 -2.96 15.70 -18.62
N ILE A 61 -1.79 15.19 -18.22
CA ILE A 61 -0.49 15.76 -18.63
C ILE A 61 -0.29 15.64 -20.14
N ILE A 62 -0.63 14.50 -20.72
CA ILE A 62 -0.51 14.25 -22.16
C ILE A 62 -1.44 15.20 -22.93
N ASP A 63 -2.70 15.31 -22.48
CA ASP A 63 -3.69 16.21 -23.07
C ASP A 63 -3.24 17.69 -22.98
N ALA A 64 -2.64 18.10 -21.85
CA ALA A 64 -2.11 19.46 -21.64
C ALA A 64 -0.85 19.78 -22.47
N CYS A 65 -0.23 18.76 -23.08
CA CYS A 65 0.91 18.92 -23.98
C CYS A 65 0.51 18.92 -25.46
N CYS A 66 -0.77 18.74 -25.77
CA CYS A 66 -1.24 18.80 -27.14
C CYS A 66 -1.12 20.21 -27.72
N ILE A 67 -0.51 20.33 -28.90
CA ILE A 67 -0.41 21.59 -29.64
C ILE A 67 -1.53 21.68 -30.68
N VAL A 68 -1.77 20.59 -31.41
CA VAL A 68 -2.77 20.51 -32.48
C VAL A 68 -3.70 19.34 -32.22
N TRP A 69 -4.96 19.67 -31.95
CA TRP A 69 -6.05 18.71 -31.82
C TRP A 69 -6.60 18.36 -33.20
N GLU A 70 -6.88 17.08 -33.42
CA GLU A 70 -7.70 16.64 -34.55
C GLU A 70 -9.15 17.10 -34.35
N ASP A 71 -9.76 17.58 -35.42
CA ASP A 71 -11.18 17.95 -35.44
C ASP A 71 -11.88 17.11 -36.51
N HIS A 72 -12.82 16.28 -36.07
CA HIS A 72 -13.70 15.52 -36.95
C HIS A 72 -15.11 16.07 -36.79
N CYS A 73 -15.56 16.88 -37.76
CA CYS A 73 -16.92 17.42 -37.78
C CYS A 73 -17.30 18.18 -36.48
N GLY A 74 -16.41 19.05 -35.99
CA GLY A 74 -16.61 19.86 -34.79
C GLY A 74 -16.39 19.12 -33.46
N HIS A 75 -15.96 17.86 -33.50
CA HIS A 75 -15.65 17.07 -32.31
C HIS A 75 -14.14 16.90 -32.17
N ARG A 76 -13.64 17.15 -30.95
CA ARG A 76 -12.21 16.97 -30.62
C ARG A 76 -11.86 15.49 -30.64
N GLY A 77 -10.98 15.12 -31.57
CA GLY A 77 -10.42 13.78 -31.73
C GLY A 77 -9.08 13.61 -31.00
N ALA A 78 -8.20 12.76 -31.55
CA ALA A 78 -6.88 12.53 -30.99
C ALA A 78 -5.94 13.72 -31.23
N CYS A 79 -4.89 13.84 -30.42
CA CYS A 79 -3.88 14.87 -30.67
C CYS A 79 -2.83 14.39 -31.69
N TRP A 80 -2.57 15.19 -32.72
CA TRP A 80 -1.60 14.86 -33.79
C TRP A 80 -0.17 15.23 -33.40
N VAL A 81 0.02 16.38 -32.75
CA VAL A 81 1.34 16.93 -32.45
C VAL A 81 1.45 17.33 -30.99
N TYR A 82 2.38 16.67 -30.29
CA TYR A 82 2.67 16.91 -28.88
C TYR A 82 3.94 17.73 -28.69
N ASN A 83 3.94 18.64 -27.72
CA ASN A 83 5.16 19.34 -27.31
C ASN A 83 6.06 18.42 -26.48
N LEU A 84 7.06 17.82 -27.12
CA LEU A 84 7.95 16.84 -26.48
C LEU A 84 8.80 17.43 -25.34
N LYS A 85 9.14 18.72 -25.40
CA LYS A 85 9.91 19.40 -24.33
C LYS A 85 9.07 19.59 -23.07
N LYS A 86 7.84 20.10 -23.23
CA LYS A 86 6.89 20.29 -22.14
C LYS A 86 6.47 18.96 -21.54
N LEU A 87 6.18 17.97 -22.38
CA LEU A 87 5.82 16.61 -21.96
C LEU A 87 6.89 15.98 -21.08
N ARG A 88 8.16 16.09 -21.50
CA ARG A 88 9.30 15.55 -20.75
C ARG A 88 9.45 16.22 -19.38
N TYR A 89 9.34 17.54 -19.32
CA TYR A 89 9.46 18.27 -18.05
C TYR A 89 8.32 17.94 -17.10
N LEU A 90 7.08 17.88 -17.59
CA LEU A 90 5.92 17.55 -16.75
C LEU A 90 5.93 16.11 -16.25
N ILE A 91 6.25 15.14 -17.11
CA ILE A 91 6.35 13.73 -16.69
C ILE A 91 7.41 13.57 -15.59
N HIS A 92 8.62 14.11 -15.80
CA HIS A 92 9.68 13.99 -14.79
C HIS A 92 9.40 14.82 -13.54
N GLY A 93 8.83 16.02 -13.68
CA GLY A 93 8.50 16.90 -12.56
C GLY A 93 7.41 16.31 -11.66
N VAL A 94 6.33 15.78 -12.25
CA VAL A 94 5.25 15.12 -11.50
C VAL A 94 5.74 13.83 -10.85
N SER A 95 6.55 13.03 -11.57
CA SER A 95 7.16 11.83 -10.99
C SER A 95 8.07 12.15 -9.80
N ALA A 96 8.87 13.21 -9.90
CA ALA A 96 9.74 13.67 -8.82
C ALA A 96 8.92 14.17 -7.62
N LEU A 97 7.86 14.94 -7.85
CA LEU A 97 6.96 15.42 -6.80
C LEU A 97 6.31 14.26 -6.04
N LEU A 98 5.74 13.30 -6.76
CA LEU A 98 5.13 12.11 -6.16
C LEU A 98 6.16 11.30 -5.35
N LEU A 99 7.38 11.19 -5.86
CA LEU A 99 8.47 10.50 -5.16
C LEU A 99 8.89 11.24 -3.88
N VAL A 100 8.97 12.57 -3.89
CA VAL A 100 9.27 13.37 -2.69
C VAL A 100 8.18 13.19 -1.63
N ILE A 101 6.91 13.22 -2.04
CA ILE A 101 5.78 12.97 -1.14
C ILE A 101 5.89 11.56 -0.53
N SER A 102 6.18 10.54 -1.34
CA SER A 102 6.41 9.17 -0.87
C SER A 102 7.57 9.06 0.12
N CYS A 103 8.69 9.75 -0.15
CA CYS A 103 9.83 9.81 0.77
C CYS A 103 9.45 10.45 2.11
N ILE A 104 8.62 11.50 2.10
CA ILE A 104 8.12 12.14 3.33
C ILE A 104 7.25 11.15 4.13
N PHE A 105 6.32 10.45 3.49
CA PHE A 105 5.49 9.45 4.17
C PHE A 105 6.32 8.29 4.74
N HIS A 106 7.27 7.76 3.97
CA HIS A 106 8.18 6.72 4.46
C HIS A 106 9.05 7.23 5.62
N GLY A 107 9.59 8.44 5.50
CA GLY A 107 10.37 9.08 6.57
C GLY A 107 9.53 9.30 7.83
N ALA A 108 8.27 9.70 7.68
CA ALA A 108 7.33 9.83 8.80
C ALA A 108 7.07 8.47 9.47
N VAL A 109 6.86 7.40 8.69
CA VAL A 109 6.70 6.04 9.24
C VAL A 109 7.93 5.62 10.03
N VAL A 110 9.14 5.84 9.49
CA VAL A 110 10.40 5.54 10.19
C VAL A 110 10.57 6.39 11.46
N TYR A 111 10.19 7.67 11.40
CA TYR A 111 10.23 8.54 12.57
C TYR A 111 9.25 8.09 13.66
N TYR A 112 8.03 7.72 13.29
CA TYR A 112 7.03 7.21 14.23
C TYR A 112 7.32 5.80 14.73
N SER A 113 8.00 4.95 13.94
CA SER A 113 8.35 3.58 14.38
C SER A 113 9.30 3.57 15.58
N ASN A 114 10.18 4.56 15.71
CA ASN A 114 11.01 4.73 16.91
C ASN A 114 10.18 4.91 18.20
N ARG A 115 8.92 5.36 18.09
CA ARG A 115 8.00 5.45 19.23
C ARG A 115 7.34 4.12 19.58
N ILE A 116 7.28 3.17 18.63
CA ILE A 116 6.61 1.87 18.77
C ILE A 116 7.51 0.83 19.43
N GLU A 117 8.84 0.99 19.38
CA GLU A 117 9.80 0.11 20.05
C GLU A 117 9.48 -0.05 21.55
N HIS A 118 8.99 1.01 22.21
CA HIS A 118 8.57 0.97 23.61
C HIS A 118 7.37 0.02 23.90
N PHE A 119 6.62 -0.43 22.90
CA PHE A 119 5.51 -1.39 23.09
C PHE A 119 5.90 -2.84 22.81
N TYR A 120 7.05 -3.10 22.18
CA TYR A 120 7.53 -4.46 21.97
C TYR A 120 8.27 -5.03 23.20
N ASP A 121 8.78 -4.16 24.09
CA ASP A 121 9.31 -4.59 25.39
C ASP A 121 8.20 -5.11 26.33
N GLU A 122 6.97 -4.59 26.20
CA GLU A 122 5.78 -5.14 26.88
C GLU A 122 5.26 -6.44 26.24
N GLY A 123 5.78 -6.78 25.05
CA GLY A 123 5.54 -8.08 24.40
C GLY A 123 6.36 -9.20 25.01
N CYS A 124 7.56 -8.90 25.54
CA CYS A 124 8.32 -9.87 26.32
C CYS A 124 7.61 -10.18 27.64
N THR A 125 6.99 -9.18 28.29
CA THR A 125 6.16 -9.43 29.49
C THR A 125 4.81 -10.08 29.17
N ALA A 126 4.22 -9.86 27.98
CA ALA A 126 2.97 -10.52 27.57
C ALA A 126 3.17 -11.98 27.16
N GLU A 127 4.23 -12.32 26.42
CA GLU A 127 4.59 -13.71 26.12
C GLU A 127 5.14 -14.43 27.36
N GLU A 128 5.87 -13.75 28.26
CA GLU A 128 6.33 -14.34 29.53
C GLU A 128 5.19 -14.52 30.55
N SER A 129 4.19 -13.62 30.59
CA SER A 129 2.96 -13.80 31.39
C SER A 129 2.07 -14.92 30.83
N LEU A 130 2.01 -15.10 29.50
CA LEU A 130 1.31 -16.24 28.89
C LEU A 130 2.08 -17.56 28.98
N ARG A 131 3.42 -17.55 29.06
CA ARG A 131 4.23 -18.77 29.26
C ARG A 131 4.08 -19.36 30.67
N GLY A 132 3.57 -18.57 31.62
CA GLY A 132 3.08 -19.02 32.92
C GLY A 132 1.60 -19.43 32.97
N ARG A 133 0.83 -19.29 31.88
CA ARG A 133 -0.59 -19.70 31.80
C ARG A 133 -0.71 -20.97 30.95
N PRO A 134 -1.34 -22.05 31.45
CA PRO A 134 -1.53 -23.25 30.64
C PRO A 134 -2.42 -22.94 29.42
N ASN A 135 -1.85 -23.20 28.24
CA ASN A 135 -2.44 -23.35 26.91
C ASN A 135 -3.95 -23.03 26.77
N VAL A 136 -4.27 -21.81 26.30
CA VAL A 136 -5.64 -21.39 25.99
C VAL A 136 -6.03 -21.67 24.52
N SER A 137 -5.34 -22.60 23.84
CA SER A 137 -5.77 -23.09 22.52
C SER A 137 -7.03 -23.98 22.58
N GLY A 138 -7.46 -24.36 23.79
CA GLY A 138 -8.64 -25.20 24.04
C GLY A 138 -9.96 -24.47 24.31
N LEU A 139 -9.97 -23.14 24.47
CA LEU A 139 -11.18 -22.41 24.93
C LEU A 139 -11.98 -21.73 23.80
N ALA A 140 -11.34 -21.32 22.69
CA ALA A 140 -12.03 -20.63 21.61
C ALA A 140 -12.90 -21.55 20.72
N LEU A 141 -12.67 -22.88 20.74
CA LEU A 141 -13.52 -23.85 20.04
C LEU A 141 -14.80 -24.24 20.81
N LYS A 142 -14.99 -23.76 22.05
CA LYS A 142 -16.17 -24.13 22.86
C LYS A 142 -17.39 -23.25 22.57
N GLU A 143 -17.19 -22.01 22.12
CA GLU A 143 -18.31 -21.07 21.99
C GLU A 143 -19.03 -21.12 20.63
N VAL A 144 -18.38 -21.60 19.57
CA VAL A 144 -19.04 -21.86 18.27
C VAL A 144 -19.79 -23.19 18.27
N ARG A 145 -19.43 -24.14 19.16
CA ARG A 145 -20.05 -25.46 19.23
C ARG A 145 -21.16 -25.50 20.29
N ARG A 146 -22.19 -24.65 20.16
CA ARG A 146 -23.51 -24.91 20.79
C ARG A 146 -24.27 -25.93 19.92
N PRO A 147 -24.35 -27.21 20.28
CA PRO A 147 -25.31 -28.11 19.65
C PRO A 147 -26.72 -27.73 20.11
N LYS A 148 -27.63 -27.46 19.17
CA LYS A 148 -29.07 -27.63 19.41
C LYS A 148 -29.33 -29.11 19.68
N LYS A 149 -29.29 -29.52 20.95
CA LYS A 149 -29.75 -30.84 21.38
C LYS A 149 -31.25 -30.78 21.63
N HIS A 150 -32.02 -31.10 20.59
CA HIS A 150 -33.34 -31.70 20.74
C HIS A 150 -33.14 -33.05 21.46
N ARG A 151 -33.85 -33.29 22.58
CA ARG A 151 -34.56 -34.56 22.90
C ARG A 151 -35.25 -34.51 24.28
N ASN A 152 -36.58 -34.52 24.21
CA ASN A 152 -37.62 -35.14 25.06
C ASN A 152 -37.53 -35.13 26.60
N ARG A 153 -38.60 -34.61 27.22
CA ARG A 153 -39.12 -34.99 28.54
C ARG A 153 -40.46 -35.71 28.35
N ALA A 154 -40.63 -36.76 29.18
CA ALA A 154 -41.87 -37.47 29.52
C ALA A 154 -42.52 -38.32 28.40
#